data_AF-A0A7X4ANW7-F1
#
_entry.id   AF-A0A7X4ANW7-F1
#
_cell.length_a   1.000
_cell.length_b   1.000
_cell.length_c   1.000
_cell.angle_alpha   90.00
_cell.angle_beta   90.00
_cell.angle_gamma   90.00
#
_symmetry.space_group_name_H-M   'P 1'
#
loop_
_entity.id
_entity.type
_entity.pdbx_description
1 polymer ?
#
loop_
_entity_poly.entity_id
_entity_poly.type
_entity_poly.pdbx_seq_one_letter_code
_entity_poly.pdbx_strand_id
1 'polypeptide(L)'
;MFSAENSAGEAAEGGKCPFTGVISDAFQEDATPPEPTGPTWTAEALERLERIPAFVRPMAKMGIESFAKDNGHDEITGEVMDAARGNFPAQF
;
A
#
# COMPACT_ATOMS: atom_id res chain seq x y z
N MET A 1 -52.66 5.29 -37.42
CA MET A 1 -51.37 5.13 -36.72
C MET A 1 -51.42 3.85 -35.92
N PHE A 2 -50.42 2.98 -36.03
CA PHE A 2 -50.29 1.63 -35.43
C PHE A 2 -50.83 0.46 -36.25
N SER A 3 -50.00 0.03 -37.21
CA SER A 3 -49.83 -1.38 -37.53
C SER A 3 -48.51 -1.82 -36.91
N ALA A 4 -48.61 -2.64 -35.87
CA ALA A 4 -47.51 -3.47 -35.42
C ALA A 4 -47.39 -4.65 -36.38
N GLU A 5 -46.18 -4.95 -36.84
CA GLU A 5 -45.64 -6.30 -37.03
C GLU A 5 -44.17 -6.12 -37.45
N ASN A 6 -43.22 -6.55 -36.62
CA ASN A 6 -42.00 -7.11 -37.17
C ASN A 6 -41.49 -8.22 -36.24
N SER A 7 -41.81 -9.42 -36.70
CA SER A 7 -41.18 -10.71 -36.50
C SER A 7 -39.98 -10.81 -35.57
N ALA A 8 -40.17 -11.70 -34.60
CA ALA A 8 -39.12 -12.46 -33.97
C ALA A 8 -38.42 -13.41 -34.97
N GLY A 9 -37.13 -13.61 -34.73
CA GLY A 9 -36.33 -14.79 -35.06
C GLY A 9 -35.03 -14.69 -34.26
N GLU A 10 -34.89 -15.46 -33.17
CA GLU A 10 -34.06 -16.69 -33.09
C GLU A 10 -32.56 -16.37 -33.08
N ALA A 11 -31.66 -16.92 -32.25
CA ALA A 11 -31.73 -17.92 -31.20
C ALA A 11 -30.42 -17.85 -30.38
N ALA A 12 -30.51 -18.34 -29.16
CA ALA A 12 -29.53 -19.07 -28.36
C ALA A 12 -28.05 -18.65 -28.22
N GLU A 13 -27.60 -18.92 -27.00
CA GLU A 13 -26.27 -19.40 -26.61
C GLU A 13 -25.37 -18.37 -25.91
N GLY A 14 -25.22 -18.63 -24.60
CA GLY A 14 -24.21 -18.03 -23.78
C GLY A 14 -22.82 -18.42 -24.28
N GLY A 15 -22.00 -17.40 -24.47
CA GLY A 15 -20.57 -17.56 -24.64
C GLY A 15 -19.89 -16.47 -23.84
N LYS A 16 -19.87 -16.61 -22.51
CA LYS A 16 -18.92 -15.87 -21.67
C LYS A 16 -17.53 -16.26 -22.18
N CYS A 17 -16.90 -15.34 -22.90
CA CYS A 17 -15.60 -15.55 -23.54
C CYS A 17 -14.62 -16.19 -22.55
N PRO A 18 -14.08 -17.38 -22.83
CA PRO A 18 -13.21 -18.11 -21.90
C PRO A 18 -11.84 -17.43 -21.67
N PHE A 19 -11.59 -16.28 -22.29
CA PHE A 19 -10.40 -15.46 -22.05
C PHE A 19 -10.65 -14.23 -21.16
N THR A 20 -11.90 -13.89 -20.84
CA THR A 20 -12.23 -12.75 -19.97
C THR A 20 -12.38 -13.17 -18.49
N GLY A 21 -12.43 -14.48 -18.20
CA GLY A 21 -12.56 -14.99 -16.83
C GLY A 21 -11.29 -14.89 -15.98
N VAL A 22 -10.09 -14.83 -16.60
CA VAL A 22 -8.81 -14.85 -15.88
C VAL A 22 -8.29 -13.45 -15.50
N ILE A 23 -8.80 -12.39 -16.12
CA ILE A 23 -8.32 -11.02 -15.82
C ILE A 23 -8.99 -10.37 -14.62
N SER A 24 -10.13 -10.90 -14.15
CA SER A 24 -10.87 -10.30 -13.02
C SER A 24 -10.35 -10.76 -11.65
N ASP A 25 -9.62 -11.88 -11.59
CA ASP A 25 -9.04 -12.40 -10.35
C ASP A 25 -7.67 -11.76 -10.06
N ALA A 26 -6.95 -11.32 -11.10
CA ALA A 26 -5.61 -10.72 -10.99
C ALA A 26 -5.58 -9.26 -10.47
N PHE A 27 -6.73 -8.66 -10.17
CA PHE A 27 -6.82 -7.36 -9.50
C PHE A 27 -7.27 -7.48 -8.04
N GLN A 28 -7.54 -8.72 -7.57
CA GLN A 28 -7.77 -9.03 -6.16
C GLN A 28 -6.50 -9.69 -5.58
N GLU A 29 -5.34 -9.10 -5.87
CA GLU A 29 -4.18 -9.35 -5.02
C GLU A 29 -4.41 -8.51 -3.77
N ASP A 30 -4.71 -9.20 -2.68
CA ASP A 30 -4.62 -8.69 -1.32
C ASP A 30 -3.36 -7.83 -1.24
N ALA A 31 -3.56 -6.50 -1.30
CA ALA A 31 -2.49 -5.54 -1.16
C ALA A 31 -2.07 -5.51 0.32
N THR A 32 -1.62 -6.65 0.84
CA THR A 32 -0.62 -6.65 1.89
C THR A 32 0.56 -5.90 1.27
N PRO A 33 0.87 -4.67 1.73
CA PRO A 33 2.03 -3.93 1.25
C PRO A 33 3.23 -4.87 1.34
N PRO A 34 4.15 -4.89 0.35
CA PRO A 34 5.29 -5.80 0.35
C PRO A 34 5.92 -5.71 1.73
N GLU A 35 5.87 -6.81 2.49
CA GLU A 35 6.30 -6.81 3.88
C GLU A 35 7.70 -6.19 3.89
N PRO A 36 7.88 -4.98 4.44
CA PRO A 36 9.19 -4.39 4.48
C PRO A 36 10.01 -5.40 5.27
N THR A 37 11.13 -5.86 4.71
CA THR A 37 12.10 -6.73 5.38
C THR A 37 12.87 -5.89 6.41
N GLY A 38 12.11 -5.21 7.25
CA GLY A 38 12.47 -4.10 8.09
C GLY A 38 11.37 -3.90 9.14
N PRO A 39 11.67 -3.14 10.19
CA PRO A 39 10.80 -3.04 11.35
C PRO A 39 9.44 -2.41 11.02
N THR A 40 8.40 -2.87 11.73
CA THR A 40 7.02 -2.41 11.55
C THR A 40 6.86 -1.00 12.09
N TRP A 41 6.30 -0.09 11.30
CA TRP A 41 6.05 1.28 11.75
C TRP A 41 4.69 1.41 12.42
N THR A 42 4.68 1.97 13.64
CA THR A 42 3.43 2.34 14.30
C THR A 42 2.78 3.56 13.63
N ALA A 43 1.46 3.69 13.74
CA ALA A 43 0.73 4.86 13.23
C ALA A 43 1.26 6.17 13.82
N GLU A 44 1.61 6.17 15.11
CA GLU A 44 2.21 7.33 15.78
C GLU A 44 3.57 7.71 15.15
N ALA A 45 4.42 6.73 14.86
CA ALA A 45 5.71 6.97 14.24
C ALA A 45 5.58 7.53 12.82
N LEU A 46 4.61 7.00 12.04
CA LEU A 46 4.31 7.51 10.70
C LEU A 46 3.83 8.96 10.72
N GLU A 47 2.92 9.32 11.63
CA GLU A 47 2.44 10.70 11.75
C GLU A 47 3.59 11.69 12.06
N ARG A 48 4.55 11.27 12.90
CA ARG A 48 5.75 12.06 13.19
C ARG A 48 6.67 12.18 11.97
N LEU A 49 6.84 11.10 11.22
CA LEU A 49 7.60 11.08 9.97
C LEU A 49 6.98 12.00 8.91
N GLU A 50 5.66 12.16 8.91
CA GLU A 50 4.94 13.07 8.02
C GLU A 50 5.19 14.55 8.33
N ARG A 51 5.41 14.91 9.60
CA ARG A 51 5.80 16.28 10.00
C ARG A 51 7.18 16.68 9.48
N ILE A 52 8.04 15.70 9.18
CA ILE A 52 9.36 15.94 8.59
C ILE A 52 9.16 16.38 7.12
N PRO A 53 9.89 17.43 6.67
CA PRO A 53 9.86 17.84 5.28
C PRO A 53 10.13 16.70 4.30
N ALA A 54 9.41 16.67 3.17
CA ALA A 54 9.41 15.54 2.24
C ALA A 54 10.81 15.19 1.68
N PHE A 55 11.71 16.17 1.54
CA PHE A 55 13.07 15.96 1.04
C PHE A 55 13.96 15.19 2.03
N VAL A 56 13.62 15.20 3.32
CA VAL A 56 14.38 14.52 4.38
C VAL A 56 13.72 13.24 4.83
N ARG A 57 12.39 13.16 4.72
CA ARG A 57 11.60 11.97 5.07
C ARG A 57 12.25 10.64 4.67
N PRO A 58 12.75 10.43 3.44
CA PRO A 58 13.43 9.17 3.09
C PRO A 58 14.72 8.92 3.88
N MET A 59 15.54 9.94 4.13
CA MET A 59 16.75 9.82 4.96
C MET A 59 16.41 9.50 6.41
N ALA A 60 15.42 10.19 6.98
CA ALA A 60 14.95 9.96 8.34
C ALA A 60 14.41 8.53 8.50
N LYS A 61 13.55 8.08 7.56
CA LYS A 61 13.01 6.73 7.54
C LYS A 61 14.11 5.67 7.55
N MET A 62 15.07 5.78 6.63
CA MET A 62 16.21 4.85 6.55
C MET A 62 17.07 4.84 7.82
N GLY A 63 17.33 6.01 8.41
CA GLY A 63 18.12 6.09 9.63
C GLY A 63 17.44 5.44 10.82
N ILE A 64 16.13 5.63 10.96
CA ILE A 64 15.34 5.03 12.04
C ILE A 64 15.19 3.52 11.83
N GLU A 65 14.97 3.06 10.59
CA GLU A 65 14.96 1.62 10.26
C GLU A 65 16.30 0.96 10.55
N SER A 66 17.40 1.63 10.20
CA SER A 66 18.74 1.12 10.51
C SER A 66 18.99 1.09 12.01
N PHE A 67 18.59 2.12 12.75
CA PHE A 67 18.70 2.17 14.21
C PHE A 67 17.91 1.05 14.87
N ALA A 68 16.65 0.88 14.47
CA ALA A 68 15.79 -0.18 14.97
C ALA A 68 16.39 -1.56 14.70
N LYS A 69 16.88 -1.81 13.47
CA LYS A 69 17.54 -3.07 13.13
C LYS A 69 18.81 -3.33 13.93
N ASP A 70 19.64 -2.32 14.15
CA ASP A 70 20.91 -2.43 14.91
C ASP A 70 20.66 -2.71 16.40
N ASN A 71 19.59 -2.13 16.94
CA ASN A 71 19.17 -2.35 18.33
C ASN A 71 18.25 -3.57 18.52
N GLY A 72 17.89 -4.28 17.44
CA GLY A 72 17.01 -5.44 17.50
C GLY A 72 15.54 -5.09 17.81
N HIS A 73 15.09 -3.90 17.43
CA HIS A 73 13.68 -3.51 17.48
C HIS A 73 12.95 -3.96 16.22
N ASP A 74 11.97 -4.84 16.38
CA ASP A 74 11.08 -5.28 15.29
C ASP A 74 9.96 -4.27 14.99
N GLU A 75 9.72 -3.31 15.89
CA GLU A 75 8.71 -2.26 15.76
C GLU A 75 9.30 -0.87 16.03
N ILE A 76 9.04 0.07 15.12
CA ILE A 76 9.35 1.49 15.27
C ILE A 76 8.16 2.19 15.93
N THR A 77 8.33 2.40 17.23
CA THR A 77 7.45 3.25 18.04
C THR A 77 7.95 4.69 18.05
N GLY A 78 7.13 5.61 18.58
CA GLY A 78 7.57 6.97 18.83
C GLY A 78 8.79 7.06 19.75
N GLU A 79 9.00 6.10 20.65
CA GLU A 79 10.16 6.04 21.55
C GLU A 79 11.44 5.66 20.80
N VAL A 80 11.36 4.68 19.88
CA VAL A 80 12.48 4.30 18.99
C VAL A 80 12.89 5.47 18.10
N MET A 81 11.92 6.24 17.60
CA MET A 81 12.21 7.47 16.83
C MET A 81 12.90 8.55 17.67
N ASP A 82 12.51 8.71 18.94
CA ASP A 82 13.12 9.69 19.85
C ASP A 82 14.54 9.27 20.24
N ALA A 83 14.76 7.98 20.49
CA ALA A 83 16.09 7.41 20.71
C ALA A 83 17.00 7.59 19.48
N ALA A 84 16.45 7.41 18.27
CA ALA A 84 17.18 7.64 17.01
C ALA A 84 17.47 9.14 16.74
N ARG A 85 16.71 10.08 17.34
CA ARG A 85 16.89 11.53 17.16
C ARG A 85 18.28 12.00 17.60
N GLY A 86 18.91 11.33 18.57
CA GLY A 86 20.28 11.63 19.00
C GLY A 86 21.33 11.47 17.89
N ASN A 87 21.03 10.69 16.85
CA ASN A 87 21.91 10.46 15.70
C ASN A 87 21.64 11.43 14.52
N PHE A 88 20.59 12.24 14.59
CA PHE A 88 20.23 13.22 13.56
C PHE A 88 20.31 14.65 14.14
N PRO A 89 21.24 15.50 13.68
CA PRO A 89 21.38 16.84 14.22
C PRO A 89 20.07 17.62 14.03
N ALA A 90 19.52 18.05 15.16
CA ALA A 90 18.27 18.77 15.28
C ALA A 90 18.24 20.02 14.38
N GLN A 91 17.63 19.89 13.21
CA GLN A 91 17.07 20.98 12.40
C GLN A 91 16.07 20.45 11.35
N PHE A 92 15.29 19.43 11.74
CA PHE A 92 14.10 18.99 11.03
C PHE A 92 12.84 19.37 11.80
#